data_AF-A0A3M1GFD7-F1
#
_entry.id   AF-A0A3M1GFD7-F1
#
_cell.length_a   1.000
_cell.length_b   1.000
_cell.length_c   1.000
_cell.angle_alpha   90.00
_cell.angle_beta   90.00
_cell.angle_gamma   90.00
#
_symmetry.space_group_name_H-M   'P 1'
#
loop_
_entity.id
_entity.type
_entity.pdbx_description
1 polymer ?
#
loop_
_entity_poly.entity_id
_entity_poly.type
_entity_poly.pdbx_seq_one_letter_code
_entity_poly.pdbx_strand_id
1 'polypeptide(L)'
;MRRRSRWLVWLVILAAAAGGIARAGEAADEAARVVIVANATYDGSEALARYYARRRGIPEANIIALPMPRSETIFWRQFVEDIYNPLLARLIDGGWIDAVPGELRDDAGRMRTAPLGHRISYLVTMRGVPLRIRHDERLSDAQARKLAEPLRTNQAAVDSELALLARPGTVSVNGFFPNPGYLGRNLAIAEPIIRVARIDGPTVAACRRLIDSALEGERPGIAGRAYIDLGGPHAEGEQALRAAAGVLRRAFFDVEVDEGKALFAETDRFDAPAFYLGWYAPHLAGPMARRGFRFPPGAVAVHIHSFSAETLRAPDRRWVGPFVERGAAASLGNVFEPYLAFSHNVAAFVEQLSRGEAAGEAAFRAMPALSWQAIFVGDPLYRPFRVSLDEQLAAAEERRDQWAAGVILREANRREQNGSLTELEAWLAGQYRKHRDMAVALRLARVRRELGLADGVVRALTIFRLAPEVREEEAALFAEAARLLDEAGDRRGALSLYERLVEEAGLGPAWERSLLPAAIAAAESGGRSSLAKRWRARLAALKAAAE
;
A
#
# COMPACT_ATOMS: atom_id res chain seq x y z
N MET A 1 21.92 -43.46 -9.93
CA MET A 1 21.44 -42.06 -10.01
C MET A 1 20.40 -41.64 -8.95
N ARG A 2 19.56 -42.53 -8.38
CA ARG A 2 18.54 -42.18 -7.37
C ARG A 2 19.04 -41.73 -5.98
N ARG A 3 20.29 -42.05 -5.59
CA ARG A 3 20.84 -41.61 -4.28
C ARG A 3 21.32 -40.15 -4.29
N ARG A 4 21.93 -39.66 -5.38
CA ARG A 4 22.47 -38.29 -5.46
C ARG A 4 21.39 -37.19 -5.43
N SER A 5 20.16 -37.47 -5.88
CA SER A 5 19.06 -36.48 -5.86
C SER A 5 18.49 -36.24 -4.46
N ARG A 6 18.59 -37.21 -3.53
CA ARG A 6 18.10 -37.05 -2.15
C ARG A 6 19.02 -36.13 -1.35
N TRP A 7 20.34 -36.21 -1.53
CA TRP A 7 21.31 -35.37 -0.82
C TRP A 7 21.21 -33.88 -1.21
N LEU A 8 20.92 -33.58 -2.47
CA LEU A 8 20.66 -32.20 -2.93
C LEU A 8 19.39 -31.60 -2.30
N VAL A 9 18.33 -32.39 -2.16
CA VAL A 9 17.09 -31.94 -1.49
C VAL A 9 17.32 -31.67 -0.01
N TRP A 10 18.08 -32.52 0.69
CA TRP A 10 18.42 -32.30 2.10
C TRP A 10 19.34 -31.09 2.31
N LEU A 11 20.29 -30.82 1.41
CA LEU A 11 21.16 -29.63 1.47
C LEU A 11 20.39 -28.32 1.23
N VAL A 12 19.43 -28.31 0.30
CA VAL A 12 18.56 -27.14 0.08
C VAL A 12 17.65 -26.89 1.29
N ILE A 13 17.09 -27.94 1.90
CA ILE A 13 16.26 -27.84 3.11
C ILE A 13 17.09 -27.33 4.32
N LEU A 14 18.32 -27.82 4.50
CA LEU A 14 19.21 -27.37 5.57
C LEU A 14 19.69 -25.92 5.38
N ALA A 15 20.00 -25.51 4.15
CA ALA A 15 20.36 -24.13 3.83
C ALA A 15 19.17 -23.17 4.01
N ALA A 16 17.96 -23.58 3.61
CA ALA A 16 16.73 -22.82 3.85
C ALA A 16 16.39 -22.71 5.34
N ALA A 17 16.59 -23.79 6.11
CA ALA A 17 16.38 -23.79 7.56
C ALA A 17 17.40 -22.89 8.30
N ALA A 18 18.68 -22.96 7.93
CA ALA A 18 19.72 -22.10 8.51
C ALA A 18 19.51 -20.61 8.15
N GLY A 19 19.13 -20.31 6.90
CA GLY A 19 18.76 -18.95 6.48
C GLY A 19 17.50 -18.44 7.18
N GLY A 20 16.53 -19.31 7.46
CA GLY A 20 15.33 -18.99 8.24
C GLY A 20 15.63 -18.65 9.71
N ILE A 21 16.53 -19.40 10.36
CA ILE A 21 16.93 -19.15 11.76
C ILE A 21 17.71 -17.84 11.88
N ALA A 22 18.64 -17.55 10.97
CA ALA A 22 19.40 -16.29 10.99
C ALA A 22 18.49 -15.06 10.79
N ARG A 23 17.56 -15.12 9.83
CA ARG A 23 16.57 -14.04 9.58
C ARG A 23 15.59 -13.84 10.74
N ALA A 24 15.19 -14.93 11.40
CA ALA A 24 14.34 -14.84 12.58
C ALA A 24 15.08 -14.17 13.76
N GLY A 25 16.38 -14.45 13.92
CA GLY A 25 17.23 -13.79 14.92
C GLY A 25 17.42 -12.29 14.66
N GLU A 26 17.66 -11.90 13.41
CA GLU A 26 17.77 -10.49 13.00
C GLU A 26 16.46 -9.73 13.20
N ALA A 27 15.32 -10.31 12.80
CA ALA A 27 14.01 -9.71 13.01
C ALA A 27 13.65 -9.57 14.51
N ALA A 28 14.05 -10.54 15.34
CA ALA A 28 13.85 -10.48 16.79
C ALA A 28 14.71 -9.38 17.44
N ASP A 29 15.97 -9.21 17.01
CA ASP A 29 16.81 -8.08 17.43
C ASP A 29 16.20 -6.74 17.02
N GLU A 30 15.75 -6.64 15.76
CA GLU A 30 15.14 -5.43 15.23
C GLU A 30 13.89 -5.03 16.04
N ALA A 31 13.01 -6.00 16.35
CA ALA A 31 11.81 -5.83 17.17
C ALA A 31 12.12 -5.45 18.63
N ALA A 32 13.13 -6.05 19.24
CA ALA A 32 13.57 -5.72 20.59
C ALA A 32 14.03 -4.26 20.71
N ARG A 33 14.42 -3.63 19.59
CA ARG A 33 14.86 -2.25 19.51
C ARG A 33 13.78 -1.28 18.99
N VAL A 34 12.53 -1.70 18.90
CA VAL A 34 11.38 -0.82 18.59
C VAL A 34 10.85 -0.18 19.87
N VAL A 35 10.66 1.14 19.85
CA VAL A 35 9.99 1.91 20.91
C VAL A 35 8.61 2.34 20.42
N ILE A 36 7.58 2.15 21.25
CA ILE A 36 6.20 2.49 20.90
C ILE A 36 5.76 3.70 21.74
N VAL A 37 5.24 4.74 21.10
CA VAL A 37 4.73 5.95 21.76
C VAL A 37 3.21 5.98 21.69
N ALA A 38 2.56 5.99 22.85
CA ALA A 38 1.11 6.03 22.99
C ALA A 38 0.64 7.32 23.67
N ASN A 39 -0.57 7.77 23.33
CA ASN A 39 -1.19 8.90 24.02
C ASN A 39 -2.05 8.38 25.19
N ALA A 40 -1.59 8.61 26.42
CA ALA A 40 -2.25 8.17 27.65
C ALA A 40 -3.62 8.84 27.88
N THR A 41 -3.91 9.98 27.23
CA THR A 41 -5.20 10.68 27.35
C THR A 41 -6.21 10.27 26.27
N TYR A 42 -5.80 9.39 25.35
CA TYR A 42 -6.61 8.98 24.21
C TYR A 42 -7.09 7.54 24.37
N ASP A 43 -8.42 7.37 24.38
CA ASP A 43 -9.07 6.08 24.58
C ASP A 43 -8.63 5.03 23.55
N GLY A 44 -8.11 3.92 24.06
CA GLY A 44 -7.65 2.78 23.26
C GLY A 44 -6.23 2.89 22.68
N SER A 45 -5.51 4.01 22.86
CA SER A 45 -4.14 4.18 22.36
C SER A 45 -3.17 3.16 22.98
N GLU A 46 -3.13 3.07 24.31
CA GLU A 46 -2.27 2.11 25.02
C GLU A 46 -2.65 0.66 24.77
N ALA A 47 -3.96 0.37 24.69
CA ALA A 47 -4.44 -0.97 24.39
C ALA A 47 -4.02 -1.43 22.99
N LEU A 48 -4.00 -0.50 22.03
CA LEU A 48 -3.47 -0.73 20.68
C LEU A 48 -1.95 -0.88 20.69
N ALA A 49 -1.22 -0.09 21.48
CA ALA A 49 0.23 -0.21 21.65
C ALA A 49 0.62 -1.60 22.17
N ARG A 50 -0.02 -2.06 23.25
CA ARG A 50 0.19 -3.42 23.80
C ARG A 50 -0.21 -4.51 22.81
N TYR A 51 -1.27 -4.29 22.03
CA TYR A 51 -1.66 -5.22 20.97
C TYR A 51 -0.57 -5.36 19.91
N TYR A 52 -0.08 -4.25 19.38
CA TYR A 52 1.01 -4.24 18.39
C TYR A 52 2.27 -4.90 18.97
N ALA A 53 2.64 -4.55 20.20
CA ALA A 53 3.81 -5.10 20.87
C ALA A 53 3.75 -6.63 20.95
N ARG A 54 2.63 -7.20 21.42
CA ARG A 54 2.43 -8.66 21.48
C ARG A 54 2.47 -9.32 20.11
N ARG A 55 1.88 -8.70 19.09
CA ARG A 55 1.81 -9.26 17.73
C ARG A 55 3.18 -9.33 17.04
N ARG A 56 4.11 -8.41 17.37
CA ARG A 56 5.47 -8.37 16.84
C ARG A 56 6.55 -8.88 17.80
N GLY A 57 6.18 -9.33 19.01
CA GLY A 57 7.14 -9.74 20.03
C GLY A 57 8.01 -8.58 20.56
N ILE A 58 7.52 -7.34 20.46
CA ILE A 58 8.20 -6.17 21.04
C ILE A 58 7.98 -6.20 22.55
N PRO A 59 9.02 -6.02 23.38
CA PRO A 59 8.86 -5.97 24.83
C PRO A 59 7.86 -4.89 25.26
N GLU A 60 6.91 -5.22 26.16
CA GLU A 60 5.95 -4.22 26.65
C GLU A 60 6.62 -3.06 27.40
N ALA A 61 7.83 -3.28 27.94
CA ALA A 61 8.67 -2.24 28.55
C ALA A 61 9.13 -1.16 27.55
N ASN A 62 9.06 -1.44 26.24
CA ASN A 62 9.40 -0.46 25.20
C ASN A 62 8.23 0.49 24.89
N ILE A 63 7.09 0.36 25.58
CA ILE A 63 5.94 1.25 25.42
C ILE A 63 6.11 2.46 26.33
N ILE A 64 6.17 3.64 25.73
CA ILE A 64 6.19 4.94 26.42
C ILE A 64 4.82 5.60 26.20
N ALA A 65 4.00 5.61 27.25
CA ALA A 65 2.73 6.34 27.25
C ALA A 65 2.93 7.72 27.91
N LEU A 66 2.57 8.79 27.22
CA LEU A 66 2.64 10.16 27.74
C LEU A 66 1.26 10.83 27.62
N PRO A 67 0.89 11.71 28.56
CA PRO A 67 -0.27 12.56 28.37
C PRO A 67 0.01 13.57 27.25
N MET A 68 -0.83 13.60 26.22
CA MET A 68 -0.70 14.53 25.08
C MET A 68 -2.08 15.06 24.67
N PRO A 69 -2.17 16.16 23.89
CA PRO A 69 -3.44 16.60 23.31
C PRO A 69 -4.11 15.53 22.44
N ARG A 70 -5.45 15.51 22.41
CA ARG A 70 -6.24 14.55 21.59
C ARG A 70 -6.43 15.01 20.13
N SER A 71 -6.10 16.26 19.81
CA SER A 71 -6.26 16.83 18.47
C SER A 71 -5.16 16.37 17.51
N GLU A 72 -5.49 16.17 16.23
CA GLU A 72 -4.49 15.86 15.20
C GLU A 72 -3.53 17.03 14.96
N THR A 73 -3.99 18.26 15.17
CA THR A 73 -3.20 19.47 14.96
C THR A 73 -2.93 20.15 16.30
N ILE A 74 -1.65 20.46 16.58
CA ILE A 74 -1.19 21.06 17.84
C ILE A 74 -0.26 22.25 17.59
N PHE A 75 0.00 23.05 18.62
CA PHE A 75 0.98 24.14 18.60
C PHE A 75 2.38 23.63 18.98
N TRP A 76 3.43 24.35 18.57
CA TRP A 76 4.82 24.04 18.93
C TRP A 76 5.04 23.89 20.44
N ARG A 77 4.48 24.78 21.24
CA ARG A 77 4.55 24.69 22.71
C ARG A 77 4.02 23.35 23.23
N GLN A 78 2.86 22.91 22.76
CA GLN A 78 2.27 21.63 23.16
C GLN A 78 3.13 20.46 22.69
N PHE A 79 3.64 20.52 21.45
CA PHE A 79 4.56 19.50 20.95
C PHE A 79 5.81 19.40 21.83
N VAL A 80 6.41 20.53 22.20
CA VAL A 80 7.64 20.58 22.99
C VAL A 80 7.42 20.14 24.44
N GLU A 81 6.41 20.68 25.11
CA GLU A 81 6.13 20.46 26.53
C GLU A 81 5.50 19.09 26.79
N ASP A 82 4.57 18.63 25.95
CA ASP A 82 3.79 17.41 26.20
C ASP A 82 4.39 16.17 25.52
N ILE A 83 5.22 16.35 24.47
CA ILE A 83 5.72 15.24 23.63
C ILE A 83 7.24 15.21 23.59
N TYR A 84 7.88 16.20 22.96
CA TYR A 84 9.29 16.17 22.61
C TYR A 84 10.20 16.03 23.84
N ASN A 85 10.10 16.95 24.81
CA ASN A 85 10.98 16.95 25.97
C ASN A 85 10.73 15.75 26.89
N PRO A 86 9.47 15.40 27.25
CA PRO A 86 9.21 14.21 28.05
C PRO A 86 9.68 12.92 27.37
N LEU A 87 9.43 12.77 26.07
CA LEU A 87 9.87 11.59 25.32
C LEU A 87 11.38 11.50 25.26
N LEU A 88 12.08 12.59 24.93
CA LEU A 88 13.54 12.63 24.91
C LEU A 88 14.13 12.24 26.28
N ALA A 89 13.59 12.78 27.37
CA ALA A 89 14.02 12.43 28.72
C ALA A 89 13.84 10.93 29.03
N ARG A 90 12.67 10.35 28.68
CA ARG A 90 12.42 8.91 28.86
C ARG A 90 13.32 8.02 28.00
N LEU A 91 13.66 8.46 26.80
CA LEU A 91 14.57 7.75 25.91
C LEU A 91 16.02 7.77 26.43
N ILE A 92 16.47 8.90 26.99
CA ILE A 92 17.80 9.00 27.62
C ILE A 92 17.85 8.15 28.90
N ASP A 93 16.87 8.30 29.79
CA ASP A 93 16.75 7.53 31.04
C ASP A 93 16.72 6.01 30.79
N GLY A 94 16.02 5.58 29.73
CA GLY A 94 15.98 4.18 29.30
C GLY A 94 17.20 3.70 28.49
N GLY A 95 18.23 4.53 28.32
CA GLY A 95 19.43 4.20 27.54
C GLY A 95 19.15 3.90 26.07
N TRP A 96 18.08 4.46 25.50
CA TRP A 96 17.74 4.33 24.09
C TRP A 96 18.53 5.30 23.22
N ILE A 97 18.70 6.52 23.74
CA ILE A 97 19.54 7.57 23.18
C ILE A 97 20.69 7.80 24.17
N ASP A 98 21.93 7.69 23.68
CA ASP A 98 23.11 8.03 24.46
C ASP A 98 23.36 9.54 24.32
N ALA A 99 22.99 10.30 25.35
CA ALA A 99 23.18 11.73 25.41
C ALA A 99 23.27 12.22 26.84
N VAL A 100 24.07 13.26 27.08
CA VAL A 100 24.10 13.97 28.36
C VAL A 100 22.99 15.03 28.35
N PRO A 101 22.02 14.99 29.29
CA PRO A 101 21.01 16.03 29.41
C PRO A 101 21.67 17.41 29.60
N GLY A 102 21.28 18.38 28.78
CA GLY A 102 21.67 19.78 28.94
C GLY A 102 20.55 20.61 29.55
N GLU A 103 20.91 21.66 30.28
CA GLU A 103 19.93 22.62 30.82
C GLU A 103 19.46 23.64 29.77
N LEU A 104 20.18 23.74 28.65
CA LEU A 104 19.88 24.69 27.59
C LEU A 104 18.67 24.26 26.77
N ARG A 105 17.90 25.25 26.31
CA ARG A 105 16.78 25.09 25.40
C ARG A 105 16.99 25.95 24.15
N ASP A 106 16.45 25.52 23.02
CA ASP A 106 16.33 26.38 21.85
C ASP A 106 15.12 27.30 21.93
N ASP A 107 14.92 28.14 20.91
CA ASP A 107 13.83 29.14 20.87
C ASP A 107 12.43 28.51 20.89
N ALA A 108 12.30 27.25 20.44
CA ALA A 108 11.07 26.48 20.52
C ALA A 108 10.85 25.80 21.89
N GLY A 109 11.84 25.87 22.79
CA GLY A 109 11.83 25.26 24.12
C GLY A 109 12.33 23.81 24.14
N ARG A 110 12.83 23.28 23.02
CA ARG A 110 13.37 21.92 22.93
C ARG A 110 14.68 21.85 23.71
N MET A 111 14.80 20.83 24.56
CA MET A 111 16.03 20.55 25.31
C MET A 111 17.18 20.35 24.32
N ARG A 112 18.33 20.98 24.57
CA ARG A 112 19.58 20.75 23.82
C ARG A 112 20.38 19.67 24.53
N THR A 113 20.83 18.67 23.79
CA THR A 113 21.76 17.65 24.30
C THR A 113 22.88 17.40 23.28
N ALA A 114 23.94 16.73 23.73
CA ALA A 114 25.00 16.24 22.85
C ALA A 114 24.82 14.73 22.65
N PRO A 115 24.10 14.29 21.58
CA PRO A 115 23.88 12.88 21.31
C PRO A 115 25.16 12.23 20.77
N LEU A 116 25.50 11.06 21.31
CA LEU A 116 26.58 10.20 20.85
C LEU A 116 26.06 9.09 19.92
N GLY A 117 24.78 8.73 20.05
CA GLY A 117 24.11 7.75 19.19
C GLY A 117 22.77 7.29 19.77
N HIS A 118 22.13 6.33 19.09
CA HIS A 118 20.95 5.64 19.62
C HIS A 118 20.91 4.19 19.16
N ARG A 119 20.18 3.34 19.90
CA ARG A 119 19.96 1.93 19.53
C ARG A 119 18.57 1.65 18.97
N ILE A 120 17.72 2.68 18.86
CA ILE A 120 16.34 2.57 18.38
C ILE A 120 16.32 2.12 16.91
N SER A 121 15.65 1.00 16.62
CA SER A 121 15.35 0.59 15.24
C SER A 121 14.27 1.48 14.64
N TYR A 122 13.14 1.57 15.32
CA TYR A 122 11.99 2.39 14.95
C TYR A 122 11.34 3.01 16.19
N LEU A 123 10.88 4.24 16.05
CA LEU A 123 9.91 4.85 16.96
C LEU A 123 8.52 4.74 16.30
N VAL A 124 7.57 4.10 16.97
CA VAL A 124 6.23 3.86 16.41
C VAL A 124 5.19 4.69 17.16
N THR A 125 4.60 5.67 16.50
CA THR A 125 3.53 6.49 17.06
C THR A 125 2.19 5.78 16.90
N MET A 126 1.42 5.70 17.97
CA MET A 126 0.12 5.02 17.97
C MET A 126 -1.04 6.00 17.76
N ARG A 127 -2.18 5.48 17.31
CA ARG A 127 -3.45 6.23 17.24
C ARG A 127 -3.70 7.04 18.51
N GLY A 128 -3.89 8.34 18.32
CA GLY A 128 -4.07 9.31 19.41
C GLY A 128 -2.87 10.22 19.64
N VAL A 129 -1.66 9.85 19.20
CA VAL A 129 -0.53 10.79 19.13
C VAL A 129 -0.86 11.86 18.09
N PRO A 130 -0.71 13.17 18.39
CA PRO A 130 -0.96 14.25 17.43
C PRO A 130 -0.24 14.03 16.10
N LEU A 131 -0.83 14.52 15.01
CA LEU A 131 -0.39 14.26 13.65
C LEU A 131 0.58 15.33 13.13
N ARG A 132 0.29 16.60 13.41
CA ARG A 132 0.99 17.73 12.81
C ARG A 132 1.04 18.97 13.69
N ILE A 133 2.06 19.79 13.47
CA ILE A 133 2.37 21.00 14.23
C ILE A 133 2.06 22.21 13.34
N ARG A 134 1.32 23.19 13.88
CA ARG A 134 0.97 24.42 13.15
C ARG A 134 2.16 25.36 13.05
N HIS A 135 2.10 26.22 12.04
CA HIS A 135 3.01 27.35 11.92
C HIS A 135 2.96 28.23 13.17
N ASP A 136 4.12 28.65 13.67
CA ASP A 136 4.27 29.69 14.69
C ASP A 136 5.23 30.77 14.17
N GLU A 137 4.67 31.94 13.86
CA GLU A 137 5.41 33.09 13.33
C GLU A 137 6.50 33.60 14.29
N ARG A 138 6.37 33.30 15.60
CA ARG A 138 7.32 33.71 16.63
C ARG A 138 8.63 32.92 16.58
N LEU A 139 8.62 31.73 15.97
CA LEU A 139 9.77 30.83 15.88
C LEU A 139 10.58 31.04 14.60
N SER A 140 10.63 32.27 14.08
CA SER A 140 11.38 32.62 12.86
C SER A 140 12.83 33.00 13.19
N ASP A 141 13.78 32.19 12.76
CA ASP A 141 15.21 32.43 13.00
C ASP A 141 15.95 33.05 11.79
N ALA A 142 17.24 33.34 11.97
CA ALA A 142 18.08 33.87 10.89
C ALA A 142 18.26 32.89 9.72
N GLN A 143 18.08 31.58 9.94
CA GLN A 143 18.16 30.56 8.89
C GLN A 143 16.89 30.58 8.04
N ALA A 144 15.72 30.74 8.64
CA ALA A 144 14.44 30.89 7.97
C ALA A 144 14.48 32.02 6.93
N ARG A 145 15.09 33.17 7.26
CA ARG A 145 15.22 34.32 6.35
C ARG A 145 16.02 34.02 5.07
N LYS A 146 16.90 33.00 5.10
CA LYS A 146 17.69 32.57 3.94
C LYS A 146 16.92 31.61 3.02
N LEU A 147 15.81 31.04 3.50
CA LEU A 147 14.97 30.15 2.70
C LEU A 147 14.13 30.94 1.70
N ALA A 148 13.74 30.29 0.61
CA ALA A 148 12.70 30.80 -0.28
C ALA A 148 11.39 30.97 0.51
N GLU A 149 10.62 32.02 0.21
CA GLU A 149 9.39 32.37 0.95
C GLU A 149 8.46 31.18 1.25
N PRO A 150 8.16 30.27 0.28
CA PRO A 150 7.24 29.17 0.56
C PRO A 150 7.79 28.11 1.53
N LEU A 151 9.12 28.11 1.76
CA LEU A 151 9.81 27.23 2.70
C LEU A 151 10.04 27.89 4.07
N ARG A 152 9.65 29.16 4.25
CA ARG A 152 9.77 29.89 5.53
C ARG A 152 8.65 29.51 6.50
N THR A 153 8.47 28.21 6.72
CA THR A 153 7.46 27.66 7.61
C THR A 153 8.07 26.66 8.57
N ASN A 154 7.50 26.57 9.76
CA ASN A 154 7.75 25.53 10.75
C ASN A 154 6.50 24.64 10.93
N GLN A 155 5.66 24.53 9.90
CA GLN A 155 4.70 23.42 9.84
C GLN A 155 5.46 22.12 9.61
N ALA A 156 5.12 21.09 10.38
CA ALA A 156 5.72 19.77 10.22
C ALA A 156 4.76 18.67 10.67
N ALA A 157 4.96 17.46 10.17
CA ALA A 157 4.44 16.27 10.79
C ALA A 157 5.15 16.02 12.12
N VAL A 158 4.39 15.59 13.13
CA VAL A 158 4.95 15.19 14.43
C VAL A 158 5.97 14.07 14.24
N ASP A 159 5.67 13.09 13.40
CA ASP A 159 6.57 11.98 13.09
C ASP A 159 7.90 12.45 12.49
N SER A 160 7.86 13.48 11.65
CA SER A 160 9.05 14.03 10.97
C SER A 160 9.94 14.82 11.95
N GLU A 161 9.35 15.51 12.92
CA GLU A 161 10.10 16.13 14.04
C GLU A 161 10.69 15.08 14.99
N LEU A 162 9.93 14.03 15.29
CA LEU A 162 10.38 12.96 16.19
C LEU A 162 11.56 12.18 15.61
N ALA A 163 11.71 12.14 14.28
CA ALA A 163 12.88 11.56 13.62
C ALA A 163 14.20 12.27 14.01
N LEU A 164 14.11 13.53 14.44
CA LEU A 164 15.24 14.37 14.86
C LEU A 164 15.43 14.41 16.38
N LEU A 165 14.75 13.55 17.15
CA LEU A 165 14.90 13.49 18.62
C LEU A 165 16.35 13.22 19.04
N ALA A 166 17.08 12.40 18.30
CA ALA A 166 18.49 12.14 18.55
C ALA A 166 19.43 13.19 17.91
N ARG A 167 18.89 14.34 17.46
CA ARG A 167 19.62 15.57 17.07
C ARG A 167 19.11 16.82 17.80
N PRO A 168 19.01 16.82 19.13
CA PRO A 168 18.19 17.80 19.82
C PRO A 168 18.71 19.23 19.73
N GLY A 169 17.81 20.16 19.37
CA GLY A 169 18.00 21.61 19.40
C GLY A 169 19.15 22.18 18.54
N THR A 170 19.70 21.39 17.61
CA THR A 170 20.74 21.81 16.65
C THR A 170 20.20 22.04 15.24
N VAL A 171 18.99 21.56 14.97
CA VAL A 171 18.30 21.71 13.68
C VAL A 171 17.25 22.81 13.82
N SER A 172 17.18 23.76 12.89
CA SER A 172 16.11 24.77 12.89
C SER A 172 14.75 24.09 12.80
N VAL A 173 13.75 24.70 13.42
CA VAL A 173 12.34 24.31 13.25
C VAL A 173 11.75 24.81 11.93
N ASN A 174 12.45 25.69 11.21
CA ASN A 174 11.98 26.29 9.96
C ASN A 174 12.57 25.58 8.74
N GLY A 175 11.72 25.39 7.73
CA GLY A 175 12.07 24.68 6.51
C GLY A 175 12.11 23.18 6.74
N PHE A 176 12.87 22.48 5.90
CA PHE A 176 13.08 21.05 6.02
C PHE A 176 14.53 20.74 6.37
N PHE A 177 14.74 19.58 6.99
CA PHE A 177 16.05 18.98 7.16
C PHE A 177 16.26 17.88 6.10
N PRO A 178 17.29 17.96 5.23
CA PRO A 178 17.55 16.92 4.24
C PRO A 178 17.77 15.56 4.90
N ASN A 179 17.05 14.52 4.47
CA ASN A 179 17.23 13.19 5.02
C ASN A 179 18.56 12.58 4.51
N PRO A 180 19.56 12.31 5.39
CA PRO A 180 20.82 11.70 4.97
C PRO A 180 20.67 10.26 4.46
N GLY A 181 19.58 9.56 4.78
CA GLY A 181 19.30 8.20 4.31
C GLY A 181 18.60 8.09 2.95
N TYR A 182 18.19 9.21 2.35
CA TYR A 182 17.45 9.21 1.08
C TYR A 182 18.30 8.64 -0.07
N LEU A 183 17.73 7.70 -0.85
CA LEU A 183 18.34 7.03 -2.02
C LEU A 183 19.71 6.38 -1.78
N GLY A 184 19.94 5.82 -0.58
CA GLY A 184 21.15 5.04 -0.32
C GLY A 184 22.43 5.88 -0.23
N ARG A 185 22.30 7.18 0.07
CA ARG A 185 23.41 7.94 0.66
C ARG A 185 23.90 7.17 1.90
N ASN A 186 25.20 6.87 1.93
CA ASN A 186 25.81 6.01 2.94
C ASN A 186 25.50 6.53 4.35
N LEU A 187 24.78 5.73 5.14
CA LEU A 187 24.68 5.89 6.61
C LEU A 187 26.01 5.55 7.31
N ALA A 188 27.12 5.43 6.56
CA ALA A 188 28.45 5.17 7.09
C ALA A 188 28.94 6.28 8.05
N ILE A 189 28.25 7.42 8.08
CA ILE A 189 28.31 8.38 9.19
C ILE A 189 27.02 8.20 9.98
N ALA A 190 27.19 7.89 11.27
CA ALA A 190 26.19 7.77 12.31
C ALA A 190 25.42 9.09 12.51
N GLU A 191 24.65 9.52 11.52
CA GLU A 191 23.70 10.61 11.66
C GLU A 191 22.60 10.10 12.61
N PRO A 192 22.39 10.71 13.79
CA PRO A 192 21.50 10.17 14.80
C PRO A 192 20.04 10.50 14.46
N ILE A 193 19.54 9.84 13.40
CA ILE A 193 18.19 9.97 12.87
C ILE A 193 17.40 8.72 13.23
N ILE A 194 16.27 8.94 13.90
CA ILE A 194 15.37 7.86 14.28
C ILE A 194 14.36 7.64 13.16
N ARG A 195 14.22 6.39 12.70
CA ARG A 195 13.18 6.01 11.75
C ARG A 195 11.84 6.01 12.47
N VAL A 196 10.87 6.78 11.98
CA VAL A 196 9.54 6.91 12.60
C VAL A 196 8.49 6.30 11.70
N ALA A 197 7.58 5.53 12.31
CA ALA A 197 6.40 4.98 11.65
C ALA A 197 5.17 5.26 12.49
N ARG A 198 4.00 5.28 11.85
CA ARG A 198 2.72 5.52 12.52
C ARG A 198 1.77 4.35 12.33
N ILE A 199 1.19 3.87 13.43
CA ILE A 199 0.03 2.98 13.40
C ILE A 199 -1.19 3.80 13.82
N ASP A 200 -1.89 4.31 12.80
CA ASP A 200 -3.04 5.17 13.00
C ASP A 200 -4.05 5.03 11.84
N GLY A 201 -5.30 5.43 12.07
CA GLY A 201 -6.40 5.33 11.13
C GLY A 201 -7.73 5.77 11.74
N PRO A 202 -8.84 5.68 10.99
CA PRO A 202 -10.12 6.27 11.41
C PRO A 202 -10.60 5.73 12.75
N THR A 203 -10.41 4.42 12.97
CA THR A 203 -10.83 3.71 14.18
C THR A 203 -9.71 2.84 14.75
N VAL A 204 -9.82 2.47 16.03
CA VAL A 204 -8.93 1.45 16.64
C VAL A 204 -9.02 0.12 15.89
N ALA A 205 -10.21 -0.24 15.40
CA ALA A 205 -10.42 -1.45 14.62
C ALA A 205 -9.66 -1.39 13.28
N ALA A 206 -9.66 -0.25 12.59
CA ALA A 206 -8.87 -0.07 11.37
C ALA A 206 -7.35 -0.19 11.63
N CYS A 207 -6.87 0.35 12.75
CA CYS A 207 -5.46 0.20 13.14
C CYS A 207 -5.07 -1.26 13.43
N ARG A 208 -5.94 -2.01 14.11
CA ARG A 208 -5.74 -3.46 14.32
C ARG A 208 -5.69 -4.19 12.99
N ARG A 209 -6.62 -3.88 12.08
CA ARG A 209 -6.63 -4.45 10.72
C ARG A 209 -5.36 -4.13 9.94
N LEU A 210 -4.78 -2.93 10.08
CA LEU A 210 -3.49 -2.59 9.46
C LEU A 210 -2.37 -3.52 9.96
N ILE A 211 -2.27 -3.72 11.27
CA ILE A 211 -1.29 -4.64 11.87
C ILE A 211 -1.52 -6.08 11.40
N ASP A 212 -2.78 -6.51 11.42
CA ASP A 212 -3.18 -7.88 11.06
C ASP A 212 -2.90 -8.14 9.58
N SER A 213 -3.27 -7.20 8.71
CA SER A 213 -3.03 -7.23 7.27
C SER A 213 -1.53 -7.34 6.96
N ALA A 214 -0.68 -6.56 7.65
CA ALA A 214 0.78 -6.67 7.49
C ALA A 214 1.29 -8.08 7.82
N LEU A 215 0.87 -8.66 8.94
CA LEU A 215 1.30 -9.99 9.38
C LEU A 215 0.74 -11.12 8.51
N GLU A 216 -0.52 -11.00 8.11
CA GLU A 216 -1.21 -11.97 7.24
C GLU A 216 -0.62 -11.97 5.83
N GLY A 217 -0.25 -10.81 5.29
CA GLY A 217 0.41 -10.70 3.98
C GLY A 217 1.88 -11.09 4.00
N GLU A 218 2.60 -10.79 5.09
CA GLU A 218 4.02 -11.15 5.24
C GLU A 218 4.23 -12.67 5.35
N ARG A 219 3.33 -13.37 6.05
CA ARG A 219 3.49 -14.80 6.36
C ARG A 219 3.63 -15.68 5.11
N PRO A 220 2.73 -15.61 4.12
CA PRO A 220 2.87 -16.35 2.88
C PRO A 220 3.55 -15.51 1.78
N GLY A 221 3.76 -14.21 1.99
CA GLY A 221 4.21 -13.26 0.97
C GLY A 221 3.03 -12.62 0.23
N ILE A 222 3.20 -11.38 -0.22
CA ILE A 222 2.12 -10.63 -0.88
C ILE A 222 1.82 -11.18 -2.29
N ALA A 223 0.54 -11.29 -2.64
CA ALA A 223 0.06 -11.71 -3.95
C ALA A 223 -1.19 -10.92 -4.37
N GLY A 224 -1.38 -10.76 -5.67
CA GLY A 224 -2.46 -9.95 -6.26
C GLY A 224 -1.97 -9.18 -7.48
N ARG A 225 -2.72 -8.15 -7.87
CA ARG A 225 -2.44 -7.25 -8.99
C ARG A 225 -1.89 -5.91 -8.50
N ALA A 226 -1.20 -5.21 -9.38
CA ALA A 226 -0.74 -3.84 -9.16
C ALA A 226 -1.49 -2.89 -10.09
N TYR A 227 -1.97 -1.78 -9.53
CA TYR A 227 -2.71 -0.74 -10.24
C TYR A 227 -1.97 0.57 -10.12
N ILE A 228 -1.65 1.16 -11.28
CA ILE A 228 -0.90 2.41 -11.39
C ILE A 228 -1.81 3.43 -12.07
N ASP A 229 -2.12 4.50 -11.34
CA ASP A 229 -3.06 5.53 -11.76
C ASP A 229 -2.28 6.82 -12.02
N LEU A 230 -2.09 7.13 -13.31
CA LEU A 230 -1.36 8.31 -13.75
C LEU A 230 -2.32 9.51 -13.86
N GLY A 231 -1.85 10.61 -14.45
CA GLY A 231 -2.67 11.80 -14.70
C GLY A 231 -2.35 12.98 -13.80
N GLY A 232 -1.20 12.97 -13.13
CA GLY A 232 -0.75 14.07 -12.29
C GLY A 232 -0.18 15.26 -13.07
N PRO A 233 -0.02 16.41 -12.39
CA PRO A 233 0.36 17.66 -13.05
C PRO A 233 1.84 17.79 -13.43
N HIS A 234 2.73 16.93 -12.94
CA HIS A 234 4.18 17.09 -13.16
C HIS A 234 4.86 15.81 -13.67
N ALA A 235 5.78 15.94 -14.65
CA ALA A 235 6.44 14.79 -15.26
C ALA A 235 7.27 13.93 -14.28
N GLU A 236 7.83 14.54 -13.22
CA GLU A 236 8.64 13.84 -12.23
C GLU A 236 7.85 12.75 -11.48
N GLY A 237 6.63 13.06 -11.03
CA GLY A 237 5.80 12.08 -10.32
C GLY A 237 5.27 10.98 -11.25
N GLU A 238 5.00 11.32 -12.51
CA GLU A 238 4.57 10.40 -13.56
C GLU A 238 5.68 9.37 -13.80
N GLN A 239 6.91 9.87 -13.93
CA GLN A 239 8.09 9.04 -14.08
C GLN A 239 8.32 8.15 -12.86
N ALA A 240 8.10 8.65 -11.64
CA ALA A 240 8.21 7.86 -10.42
C ALA A 240 7.17 6.72 -10.38
N LEU A 241 5.92 6.97 -10.75
CA LEU A 241 4.88 5.93 -10.82
C LEU A 241 5.18 4.89 -11.91
N ARG A 242 5.62 5.33 -13.09
CA ARG A 242 6.05 4.43 -14.17
C ARG A 242 7.26 3.60 -13.78
N ALA A 243 8.22 4.18 -13.07
CA ALA A 243 9.37 3.45 -12.54
C ALA A 243 8.94 2.39 -11.52
N ALA A 244 8.04 2.72 -10.59
CA ALA A 244 7.45 1.77 -9.65
C ALA A 244 6.72 0.61 -10.36
N ALA A 245 5.95 0.91 -11.42
CA ALA A 245 5.33 -0.09 -12.28
C ALA A 245 6.39 -1.04 -12.88
N GLY A 246 7.53 -0.51 -13.32
CA GLY A 246 8.66 -1.29 -13.82
C GLY A 246 9.27 -2.23 -12.77
N VAL A 247 9.40 -1.77 -11.51
CA VAL A 247 9.84 -2.64 -10.39
C VAL A 247 8.87 -3.81 -10.21
N LEU A 248 7.57 -3.53 -10.16
CA LEU A 248 6.54 -4.54 -9.92
C LEU A 248 6.46 -5.56 -11.06
N ARG A 249 6.64 -5.13 -12.31
CA ARG A 249 6.75 -6.05 -13.47
C ARG A 249 7.98 -6.94 -13.38
N ARG A 250 9.14 -6.43 -12.95
CA ARG A 250 10.35 -7.26 -12.70
C ARG A 250 10.13 -8.26 -11.56
N ALA A 251 9.28 -7.93 -10.61
CA ALA A 251 8.80 -8.86 -9.58
C ALA A 251 7.61 -9.73 -10.03
N PHE A 252 7.31 -9.75 -11.33
CA PHE A 252 6.29 -10.56 -12.00
C PHE A 252 4.83 -10.27 -11.59
N PHE A 253 4.53 -9.14 -10.94
CA PHE A 253 3.14 -8.73 -10.73
C PHE A 253 2.44 -8.48 -12.06
N ASP A 254 1.13 -8.76 -12.11
CA ASP A 254 0.27 -8.26 -13.17
C ASP A 254 -0.01 -6.78 -12.90
N VAL A 255 0.47 -5.91 -13.80
CA VAL A 255 0.49 -4.45 -13.60
C VAL A 255 -0.40 -3.77 -14.63
N GLU A 256 -1.51 -3.21 -14.16
CA GLU A 256 -2.38 -2.33 -14.91
C GLU A 256 -1.92 -0.88 -14.76
N VAL A 257 -1.80 -0.15 -15.86
CA VAL A 257 -1.43 1.28 -15.86
C VAL A 257 -2.53 2.04 -16.58
N ASP A 258 -3.24 2.91 -15.87
CA ASP A 258 -4.11 3.90 -16.48
C ASP A 258 -3.24 5.11 -16.88
N GLU A 259 -3.22 5.45 -18.16
CA GLU A 259 -2.49 6.60 -18.71
C GLU A 259 -3.38 7.85 -18.84
N GLY A 260 -4.66 7.74 -18.48
CA GLY A 260 -5.63 8.81 -18.51
C GLY A 260 -5.35 9.92 -17.51
N LYS A 261 -6.04 11.05 -17.69
CA LYS A 261 -6.08 12.12 -16.68
C LYS A 261 -7.10 11.86 -15.58
N ALA A 262 -8.12 11.07 -15.88
CA ALA A 262 -9.10 10.64 -14.90
C ALA A 262 -8.51 9.45 -14.14
N LEU A 263 -8.90 9.32 -12.87
CA LEU A 263 -8.60 8.12 -12.11
C LEU A 263 -9.32 6.92 -12.71
N PHE A 264 -8.87 5.71 -12.36
CA PHE A 264 -9.63 4.48 -12.58
C PHE A 264 -11.11 4.71 -12.23
N ALA A 265 -12.00 4.34 -13.14
CA ALA A 265 -13.44 4.48 -12.94
C ALA A 265 -13.93 3.50 -11.88
N GLU A 266 -15.04 3.85 -11.22
CA GLU A 266 -15.74 2.95 -10.29
C GLU A 266 -16.20 1.64 -10.94
N THR A 267 -16.10 1.47 -12.26
CA THR A 267 -16.46 0.25 -12.99
C THR A 267 -15.25 -0.52 -13.52
N ASP A 268 -14.03 -0.03 -13.29
CA ASP A 268 -12.85 -0.69 -13.82
C ASP A 268 -12.52 -1.96 -13.04
N ARG A 269 -11.85 -2.90 -13.73
CA ARG A 269 -11.37 -4.13 -13.11
C ARG A 269 -10.37 -3.77 -12.01
N PHE A 270 -10.66 -4.20 -10.78
CA PHE A 270 -9.84 -3.87 -9.61
C PHE A 270 -9.80 -5.02 -8.58
N ASP A 271 -9.61 -6.24 -9.07
CA ASP A 271 -9.46 -7.45 -8.25
C ASP A 271 -8.09 -7.54 -7.58
N ALA A 272 -8.09 -7.96 -6.31
CA ALA A 272 -6.90 -8.24 -5.50
C ALA A 272 -5.77 -7.18 -5.58
N PRO A 273 -6.03 -5.89 -5.30
CA PRO A 273 -5.01 -4.83 -5.38
C PRO A 273 -3.94 -4.98 -4.30
N ALA A 274 -2.89 -5.77 -4.58
CA ALA A 274 -1.71 -5.88 -3.74
C ALA A 274 -0.92 -4.57 -3.72
N PHE A 275 -0.92 -3.84 -4.84
CA PHE A 275 -0.38 -2.50 -4.94
C PHE A 275 -1.40 -1.56 -5.59
N TYR A 276 -1.63 -0.41 -4.99
CA TYR A 276 -2.25 0.74 -5.65
C TYR A 276 -1.31 1.94 -5.54
N LEU A 277 -0.90 2.52 -6.66
CA LEU A 277 -0.03 3.69 -6.71
C LEU A 277 -0.67 4.72 -7.65
N GLY A 278 -1.21 5.82 -7.11
CA GLY A 278 -2.01 6.75 -7.92
C GLY A 278 -1.70 8.23 -7.76
N TRP A 279 -2.27 9.05 -8.67
CA TRP A 279 -2.13 10.50 -8.74
C TRP A 279 -3.25 11.11 -9.62
N TYR A 280 -3.78 12.33 -9.48
CA TYR A 280 -3.76 13.33 -8.41
C TYR A 280 -5.20 13.78 -8.10
N ALA A 281 -5.80 13.27 -7.03
CA ALA A 281 -7.11 13.73 -6.57
C ALA A 281 -7.11 14.02 -5.06
N PRO A 282 -7.96 14.95 -4.59
CA PRO A 282 -7.97 15.36 -3.19
C PRO A 282 -8.64 14.37 -2.24
N HIS A 283 -9.51 13.50 -2.77
CA HIS A 283 -10.33 12.57 -2.01
C HIS A 283 -10.32 11.20 -2.68
N LEU A 284 -10.54 10.16 -1.87
CA LEU A 284 -10.71 8.80 -2.34
C LEU A 284 -11.77 8.74 -3.44
N ALA A 285 -11.44 8.05 -4.51
CA ALA A 285 -12.33 7.87 -5.66
C ALA A 285 -12.03 6.53 -6.36
N GLY A 286 -12.69 6.30 -7.49
CA GLY A 286 -12.52 5.11 -8.32
C GLY A 286 -13.00 3.84 -7.61
N PRO A 287 -12.43 2.66 -7.96
CA PRO A 287 -12.86 1.38 -7.41
C PRO A 287 -12.85 1.30 -5.87
N MET A 288 -12.00 2.09 -5.22
CA MET A 288 -11.91 2.12 -3.77
C MET A 288 -13.08 2.86 -3.10
N ALA A 289 -13.84 3.68 -3.84
CA ALA A 289 -15.06 4.32 -3.32
C ALA A 289 -16.23 3.34 -3.18
N ARG A 290 -16.18 2.17 -3.85
CA ARG A 290 -17.23 1.15 -3.79
C ARG A 290 -17.52 0.72 -2.34
N ARG A 291 -18.80 0.53 -2.04
CA ARG A 291 -19.23 0.03 -0.73
C ARG A 291 -18.65 -1.36 -0.51
N GLY A 292 -18.05 -1.58 0.66
CA GLY A 292 -17.50 -2.89 1.01
C GLY A 292 -16.13 -3.20 0.42
N PHE A 293 -15.55 -2.32 -0.41
CA PHE A 293 -14.20 -2.50 -0.94
C PHE A 293 -13.19 -2.83 0.15
N ARG A 294 -12.32 -3.81 -0.11
CA ARG A 294 -11.21 -4.19 0.77
C ARG A 294 -9.96 -4.43 -0.05
N PHE A 295 -8.84 -3.99 0.50
CA PHE A 295 -7.54 -4.43 0.04
C PHE A 295 -7.26 -5.88 0.52
N PRO A 296 -6.53 -6.70 -0.26
CA PRO A 296 -6.06 -7.99 0.21
C PRO A 296 -5.04 -7.81 1.35
N PRO A 297 -4.87 -8.82 2.22
CA PRO A 297 -3.86 -8.77 3.28
C PRO A 297 -2.46 -8.44 2.74
N GLY A 298 -1.80 -7.48 3.39
CA GLY A 298 -0.46 -7.02 3.04
C GLY A 298 -0.41 -5.92 1.98
N ALA A 299 -1.56 -5.47 1.46
CA ALA A 299 -1.58 -4.48 0.40
C ALA A 299 -0.86 -3.17 0.75
N VAL A 300 -0.19 -2.60 -0.25
CA VAL A 300 0.48 -1.31 -0.17
C VAL A 300 -0.31 -0.32 -1.05
N ALA A 301 -0.81 0.76 -0.45
CA ALA A 301 -1.63 1.74 -1.15
C ALA A 301 -1.05 3.15 -0.96
N VAL A 302 -0.73 3.82 -2.06
CA VAL A 302 -0.17 5.17 -2.06
C VAL A 302 -0.93 6.00 -3.11
N HIS A 303 -1.37 7.19 -2.71
CA HIS A 303 -1.87 8.19 -3.64
C HIS A 303 -1.09 9.48 -3.41
N ILE A 304 -0.37 9.92 -4.43
CA ILE A 304 0.40 11.15 -4.40
C ILE A 304 -0.63 12.29 -4.33
N HIS A 305 -0.72 12.95 -3.20
CA HIS A 305 -1.47 14.19 -3.05
C HIS A 305 -0.88 15.01 -1.90
N SER A 306 -0.86 16.34 -2.03
CA SER A 306 -0.26 17.23 -1.02
C SER A 306 -0.88 17.09 0.37
N PHE A 307 -2.14 16.70 0.42
CA PHE A 307 -2.92 16.57 1.66
C PHE A 307 -3.43 15.14 1.87
N SER A 308 -2.76 14.13 1.30
CA SER A 308 -3.20 12.73 1.34
C SER A 308 -3.37 12.18 2.76
N ALA A 309 -2.63 12.73 3.73
CA ALA A 309 -2.69 12.41 5.16
C ALA A 309 -3.02 13.64 6.03
N GLU A 310 -3.75 14.63 5.51
CA GLU A 310 -4.16 15.82 6.29
C GLU A 310 -4.97 15.45 7.55
N THR A 311 -5.72 14.35 7.46
CA THR A 311 -6.40 13.70 8.58
C THR A 311 -6.32 12.19 8.39
N LEU A 312 -6.20 11.47 9.51
CA LEU A 312 -6.32 10.02 9.56
C LEU A 312 -7.64 9.59 10.21
N ARG A 313 -8.50 10.53 10.60
CA ARG A 313 -9.78 10.26 11.29
C ARG A 313 -10.94 10.01 10.32
N ALA A 314 -10.82 10.48 9.08
CA ALA A 314 -11.88 10.34 8.09
C ALA A 314 -11.78 8.99 7.33
N PRO A 315 -12.88 8.22 7.22
CA PRO A 315 -12.89 6.93 6.51
C PRO A 315 -13.04 7.05 4.98
N ASP A 316 -13.36 8.25 4.49
CA ASP A 316 -13.68 8.56 3.10
C ASP A 316 -12.98 9.82 2.57
N ARG A 317 -12.61 10.77 3.43
CA ARG A 317 -11.89 11.99 3.05
C ARG A 317 -10.37 11.78 2.99
N ARG A 318 -9.74 12.34 1.95
CA ARG A 318 -8.31 12.17 1.63
C ARG A 318 -8.02 10.71 1.24
N TRP A 319 -6.82 10.19 1.52
CA TRP A 319 -6.39 8.88 1.02
C TRP A 319 -5.86 7.94 2.09
N VAL A 320 -4.96 8.39 2.98
CA VAL A 320 -4.30 7.49 3.93
C VAL A 320 -5.27 6.92 4.96
N GLY A 321 -6.10 7.75 5.61
CA GLY A 321 -7.16 7.26 6.52
C GLY A 321 -8.12 6.26 5.83
N PRO A 322 -8.68 6.60 4.66
CA PRO A 322 -9.52 5.69 3.88
C PRO A 322 -8.86 4.38 3.44
N PHE A 323 -7.55 4.37 3.12
CA PHE A 323 -6.80 3.16 2.81
C PHE A 323 -6.69 2.23 4.03
N VAL A 324 -6.36 2.79 5.19
CA VAL A 324 -6.30 2.03 6.44
C VAL A 324 -7.67 1.45 6.81
N GLU A 325 -8.75 2.22 6.64
CA GLU A 325 -10.11 1.71 6.85
C GLU A 325 -10.42 0.48 6.01
N ARG A 326 -9.91 0.46 4.77
CA ARG A 326 -10.08 -0.59 3.77
C ARG A 326 -9.07 -1.74 3.87
N GLY A 327 -8.16 -1.70 4.85
CA GLY A 327 -7.26 -2.82 5.16
C GLY A 327 -5.88 -2.77 4.51
N ALA A 328 -5.47 -1.63 3.93
CA ALA A 328 -4.09 -1.46 3.50
C ALA A 328 -3.13 -1.63 4.70
N ALA A 329 -2.06 -2.39 4.50
CA ALA A 329 -1.03 -2.65 5.51
C ALA A 329 0.00 -1.51 5.61
N ALA A 330 0.19 -0.77 4.51
CA ALA A 330 1.16 0.31 4.41
C ALA A 330 0.69 1.41 3.46
N SER A 331 0.96 2.66 3.84
CA SER A 331 0.70 3.85 3.02
C SER A 331 1.69 4.97 3.32
N LEU A 332 1.82 5.89 2.36
CA LEU A 332 2.63 7.09 2.44
C LEU A 332 1.72 8.29 2.25
N GLY A 333 1.96 9.37 3.00
CA GLY A 333 1.21 10.59 2.79
C GLY A 333 1.82 11.84 3.40
N ASN A 334 1.13 12.96 3.22
CA ASN A 334 1.56 14.27 3.66
C ASN A 334 0.48 14.97 4.48
N VAL A 335 0.87 15.54 5.62
CA VAL A 335 -0.05 16.17 6.59
C VAL A 335 -0.33 17.64 6.28
N PHE A 336 0.54 18.27 5.49
CA PHE A 336 0.44 19.61 4.92
C PHE A 336 1.08 19.59 3.52
N GLU A 337 1.04 20.70 2.80
CA GLU A 337 1.66 20.84 1.47
C GLU A 337 3.16 20.51 1.51
N PRO A 338 3.60 19.42 0.87
CA PRO A 338 5.00 19.03 0.89
C PRO A 338 5.81 19.70 -0.22
N TYR A 339 5.21 20.15 -1.34
CA TYR A 339 5.85 20.15 -2.65
C TYR A 339 6.29 18.73 -3.09
N LEU A 340 6.17 18.44 -4.39
CA LEU A 340 6.46 17.10 -4.90
C LEU A 340 7.88 16.62 -4.55
N ALA A 341 8.88 17.51 -4.66
CA ALA A 341 10.29 17.22 -4.39
C ALA A 341 10.60 16.84 -2.94
N PHE A 342 9.71 17.16 -1.98
CA PHE A 342 9.88 16.80 -0.58
C PHE A 342 8.89 15.71 -0.11
N SER A 343 8.13 15.12 -1.04
CA SER A 343 7.30 13.94 -0.79
C SER A 343 8.12 12.65 -0.89
N HIS A 344 7.58 11.55 -0.35
CA HIS A 344 8.18 10.23 -0.58
C HIS A 344 8.28 9.90 -2.08
N ASN A 345 9.46 9.44 -2.51
CA ASN A 345 9.65 8.90 -3.84
C ASN A 345 9.07 7.49 -3.93
N VAL A 346 7.92 7.35 -4.61
CA VAL A 346 7.18 6.08 -4.69
C VAL A 346 7.98 4.98 -5.40
N ALA A 347 8.79 5.32 -6.42
CA ALA A 347 9.66 4.36 -7.10
C ALA A 347 10.70 3.80 -6.13
N ALA A 348 11.37 4.68 -5.38
CA ALA A 348 12.36 4.28 -4.38
C ALA A 348 11.74 3.40 -3.30
N PHE A 349 10.53 3.75 -2.83
CA PHE A 349 9.81 2.95 -1.83
C PHE A 349 9.57 1.52 -2.32
N VAL A 350 8.99 1.36 -3.52
CA VAL A 350 8.68 0.05 -4.10
C VAL A 350 9.95 -0.73 -4.43
N GLU A 351 11.00 -0.06 -4.92
CA GLU A 351 12.31 -0.68 -5.17
C GLU A 351 12.90 -1.27 -3.88
N GLN A 352 12.90 -0.54 -2.76
CA GLN A 352 13.41 -1.07 -1.49
C GLN A 352 12.57 -2.24 -0.96
N LEU A 353 11.23 -2.14 -1.03
CA LEU A 353 10.35 -3.26 -0.68
C LEU A 353 10.69 -4.51 -1.51
N SER A 354 10.90 -4.35 -2.84
CA SER A 354 11.21 -5.46 -3.74
C SER A 354 12.54 -6.17 -3.43
N ARG A 355 13.45 -5.49 -2.72
CA ARG A 355 14.73 -6.03 -2.24
C ARG A 355 14.59 -6.80 -0.92
N GLY A 356 13.39 -6.87 -0.35
CA GLY A 356 13.11 -7.55 0.92
C GLY A 356 13.28 -6.66 2.15
N GLU A 357 13.47 -5.35 1.96
CA GLU A 357 13.55 -4.41 3.07
C GLU A 357 12.23 -4.29 3.84
N ALA A 358 12.32 -3.93 5.11
CA ALA A 358 11.14 -3.64 5.92
C ALA A 358 10.47 -2.35 5.45
N ALA A 359 9.16 -2.26 5.56
CA ALA A 359 8.39 -1.13 5.06
C ALA A 359 8.82 0.21 5.69
N GLY A 360 9.19 0.20 6.97
CA GLY A 360 9.73 1.38 7.64
C GLY A 360 11.08 1.84 7.07
N GLU A 361 11.96 0.90 6.72
CA GLU A 361 13.25 1.22 6.08
C GLU A 361 13.05 1.74 4.65
N ALA A 362 12.18 1.07 3.89
CA ALA A 362 11.82 1.48 2.54
C ALA A 362 11.23 2.90 2.54
N ALA A 363 10.31 3.20 3.47
CA ALA A 363 9.70 4.52 3.60
C ALA A 363 10.75 5.59 3.95
N PHE A 364 11.61 5.32 4.94
CA PHE A 364 12.68 6.24 5.32
C PHE A 364 13.64 6.54 4.16
N ARG A 365 14.08 5.51 3.41
CA ARG A 365 14.97 5.68 2.24
C ARG A 365 14.30 6.36 1.06
N ALA A 366 12.98 6.37 1.02
CA ALA A 366 12.18 7.07 0.02
C ALA A 366 11.84 8.51 0.42
N MET A 367 12.08 8.92 1.67
CA MET A 367 11.72 10.24 2.19
C MET A 367 12.90 11.23 2.04
N PRO A 368 12.80 12.29 1.22
CA PRO A 368 13.89 13.24 1.01
C PRO A 368 14.04 14.27 2.14
N ALA A 369 12.99 14.53 2.92
CA ALA A 369 12.92 15.63 3.87
C ALA A 369 12.36 15.20 5.22
N LEU A 370 13.06 15.59 6.30
CA LEU A 370 12.64 15.55 7.70
C LEU A 370 12.27 16.95 8.18
N SER A 371 11.68 17.08 9.38
CA SER A 371 11.10 18.35 9.85
C SER A 371 10.12 18.94 8.82
N TRP A 372 9.40 18.07 8.12
CA TRP A 372 8.53 18.42 7.00
C TRP A 372 7.24 17.60 7.04
N GLN A 373 6.54 17.46 5.91
CA GLN A 373 5.13 17.03 5.91
C GLN A 373 4.90 15.53 5.74
N ALA A 374 5.93 14.79 5.32
CA ALA A 374 5.82 13.40 4.92
C ALA A 374 5.72 12.46 6.13
N ILE A 375 4.82 11.47 6.05
CA ILE A 375 4.66 10.39 7.04
C ILE A 375 4.51 9.03 6.37
N PHE A 376 4.91 7.99 7.10
CA PHE A 376 4.62 6.58 6.79
C PHE A 376 3.60 6.02 7.79
N VAL A 377 2.50 5.49 7.27
CA VAL A 377 1.46 4.82 8.07
C VAL A 377 1.48 3.33 7.76
N GLY A 378 1.85 2.53 8.75
CA GLY A 378 2.09 1.11 8.55
C GLY A 378 2.87 0.49 9.72
N ASP A 379 2.94 -0.84 9.70
CA ASP A 379 3.87 -1.59 10.53
C ASP A 379 5.29 -1.47 9.95
N PRO A 380 6.25 -0.84 10.65
CA PRO A 380 7.60 -0.65 10.12
C PRO A 380 8.37 -1.95 9.90
N LEU A 381 8.03 -3.04 10.60
CA LEU A 381 8.69 -4.35 10.50
C LEU A 381 8.12 -5.19 9.35
N TYR A 382 7.08 -4.70 8.66
CA TYR A 382 6.43 -5.42 7.57
C TYR A 382 7.37 -5.67 6.39
N ARG A 383 7.57 -6.93 5.99
CA ARG A 383 8.41 -7.34 4.86
C ARG A 383 7.59 -8.04 3.76
N PRO A 384 6.94 -7.30 2.84
CA PRO A 384 6.04 -7.87 1.81
C PRO A 384 6.69 -8.91 0.89
N PHE A 385 8.00 -8.79 0.65
CA PHE A 385 8.79 -9.64 -0.25
C PHE A 385 9.66 -10.65 0.51
N ARG A 386 9.35 -10.96 1.78
CA ARG A 386 10.14 -11.92 2.57
C ARG A 386 10.13 -13.32 1.98
N VAL A 387 8.99 -13.75 1.45
CA VAL A 387 8.77 -15.09 0.89
C VAL A 387 8.96 -15.05 -0.62
N SER A 388 9.84 -15.90 -1.14
CA SER A 388 10.15 -15.95 -2.58
C SER A 388 8.95 -16.45 -3.39
N LEU A 389 8.91 -16.15 -4.70
CA LEU A 389 7.84 -16.63 -5.57
C LEU A 389 7.77 -18.17 -5.63
N ASP A 390 8.91 -18.87 -5.53
CA ASP A 390 8.93 -20.33 -5.52
C ASP A 390 8.29 -20.92 -4.25
N GLU A 391 8.58 -20.33 -3.08
CA GLU A 391 7.93 -20.70 -1.82
C GLU A 391 6.43 -20.35 -1.83
N GLN A 392 6.07 -19.19 -2.39
CA GLN A 392 4.67 -18.81 -2.60
C GLN A 392 3.94 -19.84 -3.47
N LEU A 393 4.56 -20.26 -4.58
CA LEU A 393 3.98 -21.21 -5.53
C LEU A 393 3.77 -22.59 -4.89
N ALA A 394 4.74 -23.06 -4.09
CA ALA A 394 4.60 -24.30 -3.33
C ALA A 394 3.43 -24.23 -2.34
N ALA A 395 3.30 -23.13 -1.60
CA ALA A 395 2.19 -22.91 -0.67
C ALA A 395 0.83 -22.74 -1.38
N ALA A 396 0.83 -22.24 -2.62
CA ALA A 396 -0.38 -22.08 -3.41
C ALA A 396 -0.97 -23.43 -3.88
N GLU A 397 -0.18 -24.50 -3.98
CA GLU A 397 -0.67 -25.82 -4.44
C GLU A 397 -1.81 -26.38 -3.57
N GLU A 398 -1.81 -26.06 -2.27
CA GLU A 398 -2.79 -26.54 -1.30
C GLU A 398 -3.96 -25.56 -1.08
N ARG A 399 -3.92 -24.38 -1.72
CA ARG A 399 -4.87 -23.28 -1.49
C ARG A 399 -5.78 -23.06 -2.69
N ARG A 400 -7.00 -22.60 -2.44
CA ARG A 400 -8.01 -22.30 -3.49
C ARG A 400 -8.69 -20.95 -3.24
N ASP A 401 -7.89 -19.97 -2.85
CA ASP A 401 -8.33 -18.62 -2.54
C ASP A 401 -7.74 -17.58 -3.51
N GLN A 402 -8.18 -16.34 -3.38
CA GLN A 402 -7.73 -15.22 -4.22
C GLN A 402 -6.21 -15.00 -4.14
N TRP A 403 -5.59 -15.30 -2.99
CA TRP A 403 -4.15 -15.21 -2.83
C TRP A 403 -3.43 -16.22 -3.73
N ALA A 404 -3.86 -17.50 -3.73
CA ALA A 404 -3.30 -18.53 -4.59
C ALA A 404 -3.45 -18.18 -6.08
N ALA A 405 -4.60 -17.63 -6.47
CA ALA A 405 -4.82 -17.12 -7.83
C ALA A 405 -3.80 -16.01 -8.19
N GLY A 406 -3.57 -15.05 -7.28
CA GLY A 406 -2.55 -14.01 -7.46
C GLY A 406 -1.14 -14.59 -7.64
N VAL A 407 -0.74 -15.60 -6.87
CA VAL A 407 0.54 -16.29 -7.03
C VAL A 407 0.65 -17.00 -8.37
N ILE A 408 -0.40 -17.71 -8.79
CA ILE A 408 -0.46 -18.40 -10.09
C ILE A 408 -0.29 -17.40 -11.24
N LEU A 409 -0.93 -16.23 -11.16
CA LEU A 409 -0.80 -15.18 -12.18
C LEU A 409 0.62 -14.59 -12.20
N ARG A 410 1.26 -14.40 -11.04
CA ARG A 410 2.67 -13.97 -10.99
C ARG A 410 3.60 -15.00 -11.64
N GLU A 411 3.38 -16.28 -11.36
CA GLU A 411 4.16 -17.35 -11.99
C GLU A 411 3.88 -17.45 -13.51
N ALA A 412 2.65 -17.21 -13.95
CA ALA A 412 2.31 -17.13 -15.37
C ALA A 412 3.14 -16.05 -16.08
N ASN A 413 3.30 -14.88 -15.46
CA ASN A 413 4.12 -13.78 -15.99
C ASN A 413 5.61 -14.15 -16.03
N ARG A 414 6.13 -14.83 -14.99
CA ARG A 414 7.52 -15.33 -14.99
C ARG A 414 7.76 -16.36 -16.09
N ARG A 415 6.79 -17.23 -16.37
CA ARG A 415 6.88 -18.23 -17.45
C ARG A 415 6.79 -17.61 -18.83
N GLU A 416 5.89 -16.65 -19.04
CA GLU A 416 5.75 -15.94 -20.31
C GLU A 416 7.05 -15.24 -20.73
N GLN A 417 7.78 -14.65 -19.77
CA GLN A 417 9.06 -14.00 -20.05
C GLN A 417 10.19 -14.97 -20.44
N ASN A 418 10.08 -16.25 -20.06
CA ASN A 418 11.18 -17.23 -20.17
C ASN A 418 10.86 -18.41 -21.10
N GLY A 419 9.65 -18.49 -21.68
CA GLY A 419 9.17 -19.67 -22.38
C GLY A 419 8.18 -19.36 -23.49
N SER A 420 7.64 -20.41 -24.11
CA SER A 420 6.66 -20.27 -25.19
C SER A 420 5.22 -20.11 -24.65
N LEU A 421 4.36 -19.43 -25.42
CA LEU A 421 2.93 -19.34 -25.11
C LEU A 421 2.26 -20.72 -25.01
N THR A 422 2.73 -21.72 -25.77
CA THR A 422 2.22 -23.10 -25.73
C THR A 422 2.51 -23.78 -24.39
N GLU A 423 3.73 -23.63 -23.86
CA GLU A 423 4.10 -24.17 -22.54
C GLU A 423 3.34 -23.45 -21.41
N LEU A 424 3.18 -22.14 -21.54
CA LEU A 424 2.38 -21.34 -20.62
C LEU A 424 0.92 -21.78 -20.60
N GLU A 425 0.31 -21.99 -21.77
CA GLU A 425 -1.07 -22.48 -21.91
C GLU A 425 -1.24 -23.82 -21.20
N ALA A 426 -0.35 -24.79 -21.47
CA ALA A 426 -0.44 -26.11 -20.88
C ALA A 426 -0.33 -26.07 -19.34
N TRP A 427 0.56 -25.23 -18.82
CA TRP A 427 0.72 -25.01 -17.38
C TRP A 427 -0.52 -24.33 -16.77
N LEU A 428 -1.01 -23.24 -17.37
CA LEU A 428 -2.21 -22.52 -16.91
C LEU A 428 -3.45 -23.42 -16.96
N ALA A 429 -3.60 -24.25 -18.00
CA ALA A 429 -4.68 -25.23 -18.09
C ALA A 429 -4.61 -26.27 -16.96
N GLY A 430 -3.40 -26.66 -16.54
CA GLY A 430 -3.16 -27.47 -15.35
C GLY A 430 -3.63 -26.76 -14.08
N GLN A 431 -3.21 -25.52 -13.86
CA GLN A 431 -3.60 -24.73 -12.68
C GLN A 431 -5.10 -24.46 -12.64
N TYR A 432 -5.70 -24.06 -13.76
CA TYR A 432 -7.14 -23.82 -13.84
C TYR A 432 -7.96 -25.06 -13.50
N ARG A 433 -7.55 -26.26 -13.96
CA ARG A 433 -8.22 -27.51 -13.59
C ARG A 433 -8.22 -27.77 -12.09
N LYS A 434 -7.13 -27.41 -11.40
CA LYS A 434 -6.96 -27.59 -9.95
C LYS A 434 -7.73 -26.55 -9.13
N HIS A 435 -7.56 -25.26 -9.48
CA HIS A 435 -8.01 -24.15 -8.64
C HIS A 435 -9.39 -23.61 -9.03
N ARG A 436 -9.78 -23.70 -10.32
CA ARG A 436 -11.07 -23.19 -10.83
C ARG A 436 -11.33 -21.73 -10.43
N ASP A 437 -10.34 -20.88 -10.66
CA ASP A 437 -10.43 -19.45 -10.35
C ASP A 437 -10.75 -18.61 -11.61
N MET A 438 -11.54 -17.54 -11.45
CA MET A 438 -11.99 -16.67 -12.55
C MET A 438 -10.87 -15.83 -13.16
N ALA A 439 -9.94 -15.30 -12.35
CA ALA A 439 -8.82 -14.51 -12.86
C ALA A 439 -7.82 -15.40 -13.60
N VAL A 440 -7.56 -16.61 -13.09
CA VAL A 440 -6.77 -17.63 -13.80
C VAL A 440 -7.47 -18.04 -15.11
N ALA A 441 -8.80 -18.18 -15.12
CA ALA A 441 -9.55 -18.49 -16.32
C ALA A 441 -9.42 -17.40 -17.41
N LEU A 442 -9.51 -16.12 -17.02
CA LEU A 442 -9.29 -15.00 -17.94
C LEU A 442 -7.87 -15.00 -18.51
N ARG A 443 -6.85 -15.24 -17.68
CA ARG A 443 -5.47 -15.32 -18.18
C ARG A 443 -5.27 -16.48 -19.15
N LEU A 444 -5.81 -17.66 -18.84
CA LEU A 444 -5.78 -18.81 -19.74
C LEU A 444 -6.52 -18.53 -21.06
N ALA A 445 -7.68 -17.86 -20.99
CA ALA A 445 -8.44 -17.46 -22.17
C ALA A 445 -7.67 -16.48 -23.07
N ARG A 446 -6.99 -15.49 -22.49
CA ARG A 446 -6.14 -14.54 -23.24
C ARG A 446 -5.00 -15.27 -23.96
N VAL A 447 -4.27 -16.15 -23.27
CA VAL A 447 -3.19 -16.95 -23.88
C VAL A 447 -3.71 -17.83 -25.01
N ARG A 448 -4.86 -18.50 -24.81
CA ARG A 448 -5.49 -19.32 -25.85
C ARG A 448 -5.93 -18.51 -27.06
N ARG A 449 -6.45 -17.30 -26.86
CA ARG A 449 -6.80 -16.37 -27.94
C ARG A 449 -5.57 -16.02 -28.76
N GLU A 450 -4.45 -15.68 -28.12
CA GLU A 450 -3.18 -15.38 -28.80
C GLU A 450 -2.63 -16.57 -29.60
N LEU A 451 -2.88 -17.80 -29.13
CA LEU A 451 -2.57 -19.03 -29.85
C LEU A 451 -3.60 -19.41 -30.93
N GLY A 452 -4.66 -18.62 -31.14
CA GLY A 452 -5.73 -18.91 -32.10
C GLY A 452 -6.67 -20.06 -31.70
N LEU A 453 -6.71 -20.44 -30.42
CA LEU A 453 -7.48 -21.57 -29.89
C LEU A 453 -8.90 -21.14 -29.44
N ALA A 454 -9.76 -20.72 -30.37
CA ALA A 454 -11.09 -20.17 -30.09
C ALA A 454 -11.97 -21.07 -29.19
N ASP A 455 -12.11 -22.37 -29.50
CA ASP A 455 -12.88 -23.29 -28.66
C ASP A 455 -12.30 -23.41 -27.23
N GLY A 456 -10.99 -23.25 -27.12
CA GLY A 456 -10.29 -23.25 -25.84
C GLY A 456 -10.61 -22.02 -24.98
N VAL A 457 -10.83 -20.86 -25.61
CA VAL A 457 -11.29 -19.63 -24.94
C VAL A 457 -12.66 -19.87 -24.31
N VAL A 458 -13.62 -20.35 -25.10
CA VAL A 458 -14.99 -20.64 -24.65
C VAL A 458 -15.00 -21.64 -23.49
N ARG A 459 -14.22 -22.72 -23.59
CA ARG A 459 -14.10 -23.71 -22.51
C ARG A 459 -13.49 -23.14 -21.23
N ALA A 460 -12.49 -22.25 -21.33
CA ALA A 460 -11.89 -21.63 -20.15
C ALA A 460 -12.90 -20.77 -19.38
N LEU A 461 -13.72 -20.00 -20.11
CA LEU A 461 -14.65 -19.02 -19.55
C LEU A 461 -15.99 -19.61 -19.10
N THR A 462 -16.21 -20.92 -19.24
CA THR A 462 -17.44 -21.59 -18.80
C THR A 462 -17.75 -21.37 -17.32
N ILE A 463 -16.72 -21.18 -16.47
CA ILE A 463 -16.89 -20.87 -15.05
C ILE A 463 -17.78 -19.64 -14.79
N PHE A 464 -17.68 -18.59 -15.62
CA PHE A 464 -18.51 -17.39 -15.47
C PHE A 464 -19.99 -17.67 -15.73
N ARG A 465 -20.31 -18.62 -16.61
CA ARG A 465 -21.70 -19.04 -16.86
C ARG A 465 -22.24 -19.93 -15.74
N LEU A 466 -21.38 -20.68 -15.06
CA LEU A 466 -21.74 -21.59 -13.97
C LEU A 466 -21.76 -20.91 -12.60
N ALA A 467 -21.20 -19.71 -12.47
CA ALA A 467 -21.23 -18.95 -11.23
C ALA A 467 -22.69 -18.73 -10.79
N PRO A 468 -23.05 -18.97 -9.52
CA PRO A 468 -24.44 -18.91 -9.05
C PRO A 468 -25.01 -17.49 -9.10
N GLU A 469 -24.16 -16.48 -8.85
CA GLU A 469 -24.50 -15.07 -8.86
C GLU A 469 -23.33 -14.24 -9.41
N VAL A 470 -23.58 -12.95 -9.66
CA VAL A 470 -22.55 -11.98 -10.06
C VAL A 470 -22.41 -10.96 -8.94
N ARG A 471 -21.27 -10.96 -8.27
CA ARG A 471 -20.98 -9.97 -7.22
C ARG A 471 -20.44 -8.70 -7.85
N GLU A 472 -20.71 -7.53 -7.24
CA GLU A 472 -20.26 -6.24 -7.78
C GLU A 472 -18.73 -6.20 -7.99
N GLU A 473 -17.96 -6.78 -7.07
CA GLU A 473 -16.50 -6.86 -7.16
C GLU A 473 -16.00 -7.73 -8.34
N GLU A 474 -16.85 -8.61 -8.88
CA GLU A 474 -16.54 -9.49 -10.01
C GLU A 474 -17.10 -8.97 -11.33
N ALA A 475 -17.93 -7.92 -11.32
CA ALA A 475 -18.64 -7.44 -12.50
C ALA A 475 -17.71 -7.12 -13.67
N ALA A 476 -16.55 -6.50 -13.40
CA ALA A 476 -15.54 -6.25 -14.43
C ALA A 476 -14.89 -7.53 -14.99
N LEU A 477 -14.73 -8.59 -14.18
CA LEU A 477 -14.23 -9.89 -14.66
C LEU A 477 -15.23 -10.54 -15.60
N PHE A 478 -16.52 -10.45 -15.29
CA PHE A 478 -17.61 -10.92 -16.15
C PHE A 478 -17.66 -10.13 -17.47
N ALA A 479 -17.52 -8.81 -17.41
CA ALA A 479 -17.51 -7.97 -18.61
C ALA A 479 -16.31 -8.32 -19.51
N GLU A 480 -15.15 -8.57 -18.92
CA GLU A 480 -13.97 -9.01 -19.65
C GLU A 480 -14.16 -10.40 -20.28
N ALA A 481 -14.74 -11.35 -19.53
CA ALA A 481 -15.06 -12.67 -20.05
C ALA A 481 -16.05 -12.58 -21.23
N ALA A 482 -17.05 -11.70 -21.15
CA ALA A 482 -18.02 -11.48 -22.23
C ALA A 482 -17.33 -10.97 -23.51
N ARG A 483 -16.39 -10.03 -23.39
CA ARG A 483 -15.60 -9.56 -24.55
C ARG A 483 -14.75 -10.68 -25.16
N LEU A 484 -14.05 -11.46 -24.34
CA LEU A 484 -13.23 -12.57 -24.84
C LEU A 484 -14.06 -13.67 -25.52
N LEU A 485 -15.29 -13.91 -25.06
CA LEU A 485 -16.23 -14.82 -25.73
C LEU A 485 -16.67 -14.28 -27.09
N ASP A 486 -17.00 -13.00 -27.18
CA ASP A 486 -17.39 -12.36 -28.44
C ASP A 486 -16.24 -12.38 -29.47
N GLU A 487 -15.03 -12.03 -29.03
CA GLU A 487 -13.80 -12.12 -29.83
C GLU A 487 -13.51 -13.54 -30.33
N ALA A 488 -13.84 -14.56 -29.54
CA ALA A 488 -13.73 -15.97 -29.92
C ALA A 488 -14.91 -16.48 -30.79
N GLY A 489 -15.89 -15.62 -31.10
CA GLY A 489 -17.05 -15.95 -31.92
C GLY A 489 -18.25 -16.53 -31.16
N ASP A 490 -18.17 -16.73 -29.84
CA ASP A 490 -19.30 -17.17 -29.01
C ASP A 490 -20.19 -15.99 -28.59
N ARG A 491 -20.84 -15.38 -29.58
CA ARG A 491 -21.74 -14.23 -29.37
C ARG A 491 -22.90 -14.54 -28.42
N ARG A 492 -23.37 -15.80 -28.41
CA ARG A 492 -24.44 -16.24 -27.49
C ARG A 492 -23.93 -16.29 -26.05
N GLY A 493 -22.73 -16.84 -25.83
CA GLY A 493 -22.08 -16.82 -24.53
C GLY A 493 -21.79 -15.40 -24.04
N ALA A 494 -21.27 -14.54 -24.90
CA ALA A 494 -21.03 -13.13 -24.59
C ALA A 494 -22.30 -12.40 -24.17
N LEU A 495 -23.37 -12.50 -24.97
CA LEU A 495 -24.67 -11.91 -24.64
C LEU A 495 -25.24 -12.46 -23.33
N SER A 496 -25.12 -13.76 -23.10
CA SER A 496 -25.58 -14.37 -21.85
C SER A 496 -24.89 -13.74 -20.63
N LEU A 497 -23.58 -13.48 -20.67
CA LEU A 497 -22.89 -12.81 -19.56
C LEU A 497 -23.33 -11.35 -19.39
N TYR A 498 -23.60 -10.62 -20.48
CA TYR A 498 -24.15 -9.26 -20.38
C TYR A 498 -25.57 -9.22 -19.84
N GLU A 499 -26.43 -10.19 -20.19
CA GLU A 499 -27.77 -10.32 -19.60
C GLU A 499 -27.66 -10.50 -18.08
N ARG A 500 -26.75 -11.35 -17.60
CA ARG A 500 -26.50 -11.52 -16.16
C ARG A 500 -26.04 -10.22 -15.49
N LEU A 501 -25.11 -9.51 -16.11
CA LEU A 501 -24.59 -8.25 -15.59
C LEU A 501 -25.64 -7.14 -15.51
N VAL A 502 -26.51 -7.01 -16.52
CA VAL A 502 -27.46 -5.89 -16.64
C VAL A 502 -28.81 -6.19 -15.97
N GLU A 503 -29.25 -7.45 -15.97
CA GLU A 503 -30.58 -7.84 -15.50
C GLU A 503 -30.57 -8.57 -14.15
N GLU A 504 -29.51 -9.32 -13.82
CA GLU A 504 -29.48 -10.17 -12.61
C GLU A 504 -28.63 -9.56 -11.48
N ALA A 505 -27.50 -8.93 -11.81
CA ALA A 505 -26.47 -8.55 -10.84
C ALA A 505 -26.84 -7.37 -9.92
N GLY A 506 -27.93 -6.65 -10.20
CA GLY A 506 -28.38 -5.52 -9.38
C GLY A 506 -27.37 -4.38 -9.25
N LEU A 507 -26.54 -4.16 -10.28
CA LEU A 507 -25.47 -3.18 -10.26
C LEU A 507 -26.02 -1.74 -10.30
N GLY A 508 -25.27 -0.79 -9.73
CA GLY A 508 -25.66 0.61 -9.70
C GLY A 508 -25.62 1.32 -11.07
N PRO A 509 -26.17 2.55 -11.18
CA PRO A 509 -26.22 3.32 -12.42
C PRO A 509 -24.88 3.53 -13.13
N ALA A 510 -23.78 3.65 -12.38
CA ALA A 510 -22.44 3.80 -12.95
C ALA A 510 -22.03 2.55 -13.76
N TRP A 511 -22.22 1.36 -13.19
CA TRP A 511 -22.00 0.08 -13.87
C TRP A 511 -22.87 -0.08 -15.09
N GLU A 512 -24.17 0.19 -14.99
CA GLU A 512 -25.06 0.08 -16.13
C GLU A 512 -24.65 0.98 -17.29
N ARG A 513 -24.29 2.25 -17.02
CA ARG A 513 -23.81 3.17 -18.07
C ARG A 513 -22.55 2.66 -18.75
N SER A 514 -21.66 2.02 -17.99
CA SER A 514 -20.40 1.45 -18.48
C SER A 514 -20.65 0.18 -19.33
N LEU A 515 -21.57 -0.68 -18.92
CA LEU A 515 -21.81 -2.00 -19.52
C LEU A 515 -22.78 -1.99 -20.70
N LEU A 516 -23.82 -1.15 -20.65
CA LEU A 516 -24.90 -1.13 -21.65
C LEU A 516 -24.41 -0.95 -23.10
N PRO A 517 -23.42 -0.09 -23.43
CA PRO A 517 -22.93 0.04 -24.80
C PRO A 517 -22.47 -1.30 -25.41
N ALA A 518 -21.65 -2.06 -24.68
CA ALA A 518 -21.17 -3.36 -25.13
C ALA A 518 -22.27 -4.42 -25.11
N ALA A 519 -23.16 -4.40 -24.11
CA ALA A 519 -24.32 -5.28 -24.03
C ALA A 519 -25.28 -5.08 -25.23
N ILE A 520 -25.54 -3.83 -25.62
CA ILE A 520 -26.38 -3.49 -26.78
C ILE A 520 -25.76 -4.05 -28.07
N ALA A 521 -24.46 -3.84 -28.28
CA ALA A 521 -23.75 -4.38 -29.44
C ALA A 521 -23.82 -5.92 -29.49
N ALA A 522 -23.64 -6.59 -28.35
CA ALA A 522 -23.78 -8.04 -28.24
C ALA A 522 -25.22 -8.52 -28.51
N ALA A 523 -26.24 -7.78 -28.07
CA ALA A 523 -27.63 -8.11 -28.33
C ALA A 523 -27.99 -7.96 -29.81
N GLU A 524 -27.47 -6.94 -30.49
CA GLU A 524 -27.64 -6.75 -31.93
C GLU A 524 -26.98 -7.86 -32.73
N SER A 525 -25.70 -8.15 -32.45
CA SER A 525 -24.93 -9.19 -33.14
C SER A 525 -25.49 -10.60 -32.87
N GLY A 526 -26.14 -10.79 -31.72
CA GLY A 526 -26.85 -12.01 -31.33
C GLY A 526 -28.29 -12.12 -31.87
N GLY A 527 -28.78 -11.14 -32.63
CA GLY A 527 -30.13 -11.15 -33.22
C GLY A 527 -31.27 -10.86 -32.22
N ARG A 528 -30.97 -10.23 -31.09
CA ARG A 528 -31.90 -9.93 -29.98
C ARG A 528 -32.34 -8.46 -30.01
N SER A 529 -32.89 -8.03 -31.14
CA SER A 529 -33.22 -6.63 -31.43
C SER A 529 -34.18 -5.98 -30.41
N SER A 530 -35.13 -6.74 -29.86
CA SER A 530 -36.05 -6.25 -28.84
C SER A 530 -35.34 -5.93 -27.52
N LEU A 531 -34.38 -6.77 -27.12
CA LEU A 531 -33.53 -6.54 -25.94
C LEU A 531 -32.63 -5.33 -26.14
N ALA A 532 -31.94 -5.24 -27.29
CA ALA A 532 -31.11 -4.10 -27.64
C ALA A 532 -31.90 -2.77 -27.58
N LYS A 533 -33.16 -2.75 -28.09
CA LYS A 533 -34.03 -1.58 -28.00
C LYS A 533 -34.34 -1.18 -26.54
N ARG A 534 -34.64 -2.15 -25.67
CA ARG A 534 -34.87 -1.88 -24.24
C ARG A 534 -33.63 -1.31 -23.56
N TRP A 535 -32.46 -1.91 -23.80
CA TRP A 535 -31.19 -1.44 -23.23
C TRP A 535 -30.79 -0.07 -23.73
N ARG A 536 -31.05 0.28 -25.00
CA ARG A 536 -30.85 1.66 -25.49
C ARG A 536 -31.73 2.67 -24.76
N ALA A 537 -33.00 2.35 -24.53
CA ALA A 537 -33.90 3.23 -23.78
C ALA A 537 -33.43 3.39 -22.32
N ARG A 538 -32.97 2.30 -21.67
CA ARG A 538 -32.38 2.33 -20.32
C ARG A 538 -31.13 3.21 -20.28
N LEU A 539 -30.21 3.05 -21.23
CA LEU A 539 -29.00 3.88 -21.33
C LEU A 539 -29.34 5.36 -21.55
N ALA A 540 -30.32 5.67 -22.40
CA ALA A 540 -30.77 7.05 -22.62
C ALA A 540 -31.34 7.68 -21.34
N ALA A 541 -32.16 6.94 -20.59
CA ALA A 541 -32.69 7.39 -19.30
C ALA A 541 -31.57 7.64 -18.27
N LEU A 542 -30.57 6.75 -18.20
CA LEU A 542 -29.42 6.91 -17.30
C LEU A 542 -28.52 8.11 -17.65
N LYS A 543 -28.45 8.48 -18.93
CA LYS A 543 -27.75 9.69 -19.40
C LYS A 543 -28.55 10.94 -19.04
N ALA A 544 -29.85 10.95 -19.29
CA ALA A 544 -30.73 12.07 -18.96
C ALA A 544 -30.80 12.34 -17.44
N ALA A 545 -30.63 11.33 -16.59
CA ALA A 545 -30.59 11.50 -15.13
C ALA A 545 -29.23 11.97 -14.59
N ALA A 546 -28.20 12.06 -15.45
CA ALA A 546 -26.85 12.49 -15.09
C ALA A 546 -26.56 13.95 -15.46
N GLU A 547 -27.38 14.51 -16.35
CA GLU A 547 -27.46 15.93 -16.73
C GLU A 547 -28.37 16.67 -15.76
#